data_AF-A0A9Q2QNK8-F1
#
_entry.id   AF-A0A9Q2QNK8-F1
#
_cell.length_a   1.000
_cell.length_b   1.000
_cell.length_c   1.000
_cell.angle_alpha   90.00
_cell.angle_beta   90.00
_cell.angle_gamma   90.00
#
_symmetry.space_group_name_H-M   'P 1'
#
loop_
_entity.id
_entity.type
_entity.pdbx_description
1 polymer ?
#
loop_
_entity_poly.entity_id
_entity_poly.type
_entity_poly.pdbx_seq_one_letter_code
_entity_poly.pdbx_strand_id
1 'polypeptide(L)'
;MRVRHSTHTPLRAPYVFLCALFCAAALMPMAAKAQSACPQLPNQMGPARIVHVDTQGGGSYGTLQYPKTVDIRAKELVFTFDDGPDPKGTLSILNTLDKHCLKATFFFTGLRADRYPELVQEAARRGHTIAHHSWSHPNNLRRLSPANARNQISRGMKSITAALRKDPSLNHVSLAPFFRFPGLNDSPRLTKWLGKQNIAIMSCELGTDDWRGISPNRILKRT
;
A
#
# COMPACT_ATOMS: atom_id res chain seq x y z
N MET A 1 -5.22 -8.04 5.85
CA MET A 1 -5.94 -7.22 4.85
C MET A 1 -4.99 -6.22 4.23
N ARG A 2 -5.33 -5.63 3.08
CA ARG A 2 -4.57 -4.51 2.51
C ARG A 2 -5.47 -3.30 2.27
N VAL A 3 -4.85 -2.13 2.20
CA VAL A 3 -5.55 -0.87 1.93
C VAL A 3 -5.37 -0.52 0.45
N ARG A 4 -6.40 0.01 -0.21
CA ARG A 4 -6.30 0.67 -1.51
C ARG A 4 -7.00 2.02 -1.46
N HIS A 5 -6.63 2.95 -2.33
CA HIS A 5 -7.37 4.20 -2.44
C HIS A 5 -8.73 3.95 -3.11
N SER A 6 -9.74 4.75 -2.74
CA SER A 6 -11.01 4.77 -3.46
C SER A 6 -10.83 5.54 -4.76
N THR A 7 -11.19 4.94 -5.90
CA THR A 7 -11.38 5.69 -7.15
C THR A 7 -12.83 6.12 -7.19
N HIS A 8 -13.13 7.39 -6.93
CA HIS A 8 -14.46 7.92 -7.25
C HIS A 8 -14.60 7.96 -8.78
N THR A 9 -15.18 6.90 -9.35
CA THR A 9 -15.74 6.97 -10.70
C THR A 9 -17.02 7.79 -10.59
N PRO A 10 -17.14 8.97 -11.22
CA PRO A 10 -18.43 9.65 -11.27
C PRO A 10 -19.40 8.74 -12.03
N LEU A 11 -20.58 8.49 -11.43
CA LEU A 11 -21.70 7.81 -12.07
C LEU A 11 -22.04 8.54 -13.37
N ARG A 12 -21.64 7.99 -14.52
CA ARG A 12 -22.16 8.44 -15.82
C ARG A 12 -23.59 7.93 -15.92
N ALA A 13 -24.53 8.87 -16.10
CA ALA A 13 -25.93 8.59 -16.36
C ALA A 13 -26.10 7.65 -17.58
N PRO A 14 -27.08 6.73 -17.57
CA PRO A 14 -27.32 5.85 -18.71
C PRO A 14 -28.07 6.63 -19.80
N TYR A 15 -27.42 6.84 -20.94
CA TYR A 15 -28.14 7.16 -22.17
C TYR A 15 -28.78 5.87 -22.69
N VAL A 16 -30.12 5.87 -22.77
CA VAL A 16 -30.91 4.86 -23.46
C VAL A 16 -30.72 5.07 -24.96
N PHE A 17 -30.14 4.08 -25.65
CA PHE A 17 -30.28 3.94 -27.09
C PHE A 17 -30.97 2.61 -27.39
N LEU A 18 -32.04 2.70 -28.17
CA LEU A 18 -32.92 1.63 -28.59
C LEU A 18 -32.31 0.87 -29.79
N CYS A 19 -32.43 -0.46 -29.75
CA CYS A 19 -32.55 -1.42 -30.87
C CYS A 19 -31.48 -1.50 -31.98
N ALA A 20 -30.84 -2.67 -32.08
CA ALA A 20 -30.97 -3.57 -33.24
C ALA A 20 -30.53 -4.99 -32.85
N LEU A 21 -31.41 -5.98 -33.05
CA LEU A 21 -31.13 -7.41 -32.88
C LEU A 21 -30.20 -7.89 -33.98
N PHE A 22 -29.04 -8.42 -33.60
CA PHE A 22 -28.27 -9.37 -34.40
C PHE A 22 -28.01 -10.62 -33.55
N CYS A 23 -28.64 -11.72 -33.91
CA CYS A 23 -28.33 -13.05 -33.41
C CYS A 23 -26.94 -13.46 -33.91
N ALA A 24 -25.95 -13.45 -33.02
CA ALA A 24 -24.70 -14.18 -33.19
C ALA A 24 -24.54 -15.12 -32.01
N ALA A 25 -24.53 -16.42 -32.28
CA ALA A 25 -24.24 -17.46 -31.31
C ALA A 25 -22.77 -17.33 -30.86
N ALA A 26 -22.54 -16.59 -29.79
CA ALA A 26 -21.21 -16.46 -29.18
C ALA A 26 -20.99 -17.65 -28.24
N LEU A 27 -20.07 -18.54 -28.62
CA LEU A 27 -19.42 -19.49 -27.72
C LEU A 27 -18.88 -18.71 -26.51
N MET A 28 -19.52 -18.88 -25.36
CA MET A 28 -19.02 -18.29 -24.12
C MET A 28 -17.69 -18.98 -23.76
N PRO A 29 -16.57 -18.25 -23.65
CA PRO A 29 -15.40 -18.84 -23.02
C PRO A 29 -15.75 -18.98 -21.54
N MET A 30 -15.75 -20.23 -21.03
CA MET A 30 -15.74 -20.46 -19.59
C MET A 30 -14.53 -19.73 -19.03
N ALA A 31 -14.76 -18.63 -18.32
CA ALA A 31 -13.75 -18.01 -17.50
C ALA A 31 -13.32 -19.02 -16.44
N ALA A 32 -12.18 -19.68 -16.66
CA ALA A 32 -11.53 -20.50 -15.66
C ALA A 32 -11.28 -19.62 -14.43
N LYS A 33 -11.97 -19.91 -13.33
CA LYS A 33 -11.71 -19.28 -12.03
C LYS A 33 -10.31 -19.70 -11.59
N ALA A 34 -9.31 -18.87 -11.89
CA ALA A 34 -8.01 -18.94 -11.26
C ALA A 34 -8.14 -18.40 -9.82
N GLN A 35 -8.80 -19.18 -8.98
CA GLN A 35 -8.79 -18.96 -7.54
C GLN A 35 -7.52 -19.66 -7.06
N SER A 36 -6.45 -18.89 -6.85
CA SER A 36 -5.24 -19.42 -6.24
C SER A 36 -5.63 -20.06 -4.91
N ALA A 37 -5.57 -21.39 -4.86
CA ALA A 37 -6.03 -22.16 -3.72
C ALA A 37 -5.07 -21.91 -2.56
N CYS A 38 -5.46 -21.00 -1.67
CA CYS A 38 -4.80 -20.85 -0.40
C CYS A 38 -4.88 -22.20 0.35
N PRO A 39 -3.76 -22.79 0.81
CA PRO A 39 -3.82 -24.00 1.60
C PRO A 39 -4.68 -23.77 2.85
N GLN A 40 -5.62 -24.67 3.13
CA GLN A 40 -6.37 -24.64 4.37
C GLN A 40 -5.43 -24.97 5.53
N LEU A 41 -5.00 -23.94 6.25
CA LEU A 41 -4.15 -24.07 7.43
C LEU A 41 -5.00 -24.06 8.70
N PRO A 42 -4.63 -24.80 9.76
CA PRO A 42 -5.20 -24.59 11.08
C PRO A 42 -5.00 -23.12 11.50
N ASN A 43 -6.03 -22.47 12.06
CA ASN A 43 -6.04 -21.05 12.41
C ASN A 43 -5.85 -20.07 11.23
N GLN A 44 -6.35 -20.43 10.05
CA GLN A 44 -6.33 -19.54 8.89
C GLN A 44 -7.02 -18.20 9.19
N MET A 45 -6.28 -17.11 9.01
CA MET A 45 -6.88 -15.78 9.01
C MET A 45 -7.85 -15.70 7.83
N GLY A 46 -9.08 -15.22 8.08
CA GLY A 46 -10.15 -15.16 7.09
C GLY A 46 -9.77 -14.39 5.82
N PRO A 47 -10.60 -14.47 4.76
CA PRO A 47 -10.25 -13.93 3.44
C PRO A 47 -9.90 -12.45 3.53
N ALA A 48 -8.73 -12.09 3.00
CA ALA A 48 -8.30 -10.70 2.96
C ALA A 48 -9.25 -9.88 2.08
N ARG A 49 -9.96 -8.92 2.67
CA ARG A 49 -10.65 -7.87 1.90
C ARG A 49 -9.75 -6.67 1.65
N ILE A 50 -10.17 -5.83 0.71
CA ILE A 50 -9.58 -4.53 0.45
C ILE A 50 -10.31 -3.50 1.32
N VAL A 51 -9.55 -2.73 2.10
CA VAL A 51 -10.06 -1.56 2.79
C VAL A 51 -9.86 -0.37 1.87
N HIS A 52 -10.94 0.30 1.47
CA HIS A 52 -10.86 1.50 0.65
C HIS A 52 -10.65 2.72 1.53
N VAL A 53 -9.61 3.50 1.24
CA VAL A 53 -9.32 4.76 1.93
C VAL A 53 -9.55 5.91 0.97
N ASP A 54 -10.40 6.85 1.38
CA ASP A 54 -10.54 8.12 0.70
C ASP A 54 -9.30 8.98 0.97
N THR A 55 -8.70 9.46 -0.12
CA THR A 55 -7.53 10.34 -0.10
C THR A 55 -7.83 11.74 -0.61
N GLN A 56 -9.08 12.05 -0.95
CA GLN A 56 -9.47 13.38 -1.41
C GLN A 56 -9.20 14.44 -0.34
N GLY A 57 -8.45 15.48 -0.69
CA GLY A 57 -7.96 16.47 0.26
C GLY A 57 -6.91 15.95 1.26
N GLY A 58 -6.46 14.70 1.11
CA GLY A 58 -5.53 14.01 1.99
C GLY A 58 -6.24 13.09 2.97
N GLY A 59 -6.06 13.35 4.27
CA GLY A 59 -6.50 12.48 5.36
C GLY A 59 -5.31 11.97 6.18
N SER A 60 -5.55 11.67 7.44
CA SER A 60 -4.53 11.19 8.37
C SER A 60 -5.13 10.07 9.20
N TYR A 61 -4.55 8.87 9.08
CA TYR A 61 -5.09 7.63 9.61
C TYR A 61 -4.05 6.95 10.50
N GLY A 62 -4.47 6.34 11.60
CA GLY A 62 -3.61 5.63 12.55
C GLY A 62 -3.61 6.28 13.92
N THR A 63 -4.14 5.56 14.91
CA THR A 63 -4.46 6.11 16.24
C THR A 63 -3.27 6.42 17.13
N LEU A 64 -2.05 6.02 16.75
CA LEU A 64 -0.85 6.50 17.45
C LEU A 64 -0.62 8.01 17.26
N GLN A 65 -1.13 8.60 16.18
CA GLN A 65 -0.91 10.03 15.87
C GLN A 65 -2.18 10.83 15.60
N TYR A 66 -3.25 10.16 15.14
CA TYR A 66 -4.45 10.84 14.65
C TYR A 66 -5.71 10.22 15.26
N PRO A 67 -6.81 10.97 15.44
CA PRO A 67 -8.04 10.44 16.04
C PRO A 67 -8.81 9.48 15.11
N LYS A 68 -8.35 9.26 13.88
CA LYS A 68 -9.06 8.51 12.83
C LYS A 68 -8.29 7.23 12.49
N THR A 69 -9.01 6.12 12.32
CA THR A 69 -8.50 4.88 11.70
C THR A 69 -9.16 4.65 10.33
N VAL A 70 -8.63 3.69 9.58
CA VAL A 70 -9.25 3.21 8.34
C VAL A 70 -10.49 2.38 8.67
N ASP A 71 -11.38 2.16 7.69
CA ASP A 71 -12.60 1.37 7.89
C ASP A 71 -12.27 -0.14 8.03
N ILE A 72 -11.85 -0.53 9.23
CA ILE A 72 -11.62 -1.90 9.66
C ILE A 72 -12.65 -2.30 10.71
N ARG A 73 -13.10 -3.55 10.64
CA ARG A 73 -14.08 -4.13 11.55
C ARG A 73 -13.37 -4.79 12.73
N ALA A 74 -14.14 -5.14 13.76
CA ALA A 74 -13.61 -5.94 14.86
C ALA A 74 -12.95 -7.22 14.34
N LYS A 75 -11.77 -7.55 14.89
CA LYS A 75 -10.93 -8.70 14.52
C LYS A 75 -10.31 -8.63 13.11
N GLU A 76 -10.28 -7.45 12.49
CA GLU A 76 -9.56 -7.23 11.23
C GLU A 76 -8.21 -6.55 11.48
N LEU A 77 -7.19 -6.97 10.72
CA LEU A 77 -5.84 -6.42 10.78
C LEU A 77 -5.33 -6.04 9.38
N VAL A 78 -4.63 -4.91 9.33
CA VAL A 78 -3.87 -4.45 8.18
C VAL A 78 -2.39 -4.49 8.54
N PHE A 79 -1.62 -5.30 7.80
CA PHE A 79 -0.17 -5.30 7.94
C PHE A 79 0.44 -4.22 7.06
N THR A 80 1.35 -3.44 7.64
CA THR A 80 2.13 -2.44 6.93
C THR A 80 3.61 -2.62 7.25
N PHE A 81 4.47 -2.51 6.24
CA PHE A 81 5.92 -2.66 6.38
C PHE A 81 6.62 -1.45 5.78
N ASP A 82 7.56 -0.88 6.52
CA ASP A 82 8.28 0.34 6.15
C ASP A 82 9.70 0.04 5.64
N ASP A 83 10.40 1.11 5.24
CA ASP A 83 11.82 1.21 4.89
C ASP A 83 12.32 0.51 3.64
N GLY A 84 11.77 -0.66 3.28
CA GLY A 84 12.23 -1.49 2.18
C GLY A 84 12.24 -0.82 0.78
N PRO A 85 12.52 -1.56 -0.29
CA PRO A 85 12.76 -3.00 -0.30
C PRO A 85 14.16 -3.39 0.21
N ASP A 86 14.23 -4.49 0.95
CA ASP A 86 15.45 -5.13 1.43
C ASP A 86 15.54 -6.57 0.87
N PRO A 87 16.65 -6.98 0.23
CA PRO A 87 16.74 -8.29 -0.40
C PRO A 87 16.49 -9.49 0.52
N LYS A 88 16.82 -9.37 1.81
CA LYS A 88 16.58 -10.46 2.77
C LYS A 88 15.24 -10.28 3.47
N GLY A 89 15.02 -9.11 4.06
CA GLY A 89 13.84 -8.81 4.86
C GLY A 89 12.55 -8.82 4.04
N THR A 90 12.53 -8.11 2.91
CA THR A 90 11.32 -8.02 2.07
C THR A 90 10.95 -9.37 1.48
N LEU A 91 11.89 -10.14 0.94
CA LEU A 91 11.57 -11.48 0.41
C LEU A 91 11.07 -12.44 1.50
N SER A 92 11.67 -12.42 2.69
CA SER A 92 11.21 -13.24 3.80
C SER A 92 9.78 -12.88 4.20
N ILE A 93 9.46 -11.59 4.33
CA ILE A 93 8.11 -11.11 4.63
C ILE A 93 7.12 -11.52 3.54
N LEU A 94 7.45 -11.33 2.26
CA LEU A 94 6.57 -11.70 1.14
C LEU A 94 6.25 -13.20 1.15
N ASN A 95 7.27 -14.05 1.36
CA ASN A 95 7.08 -15.49 1.44
C ASN A 95 6.21 -15.91 2.63
N THR A 96 6.38 -15.27 3.80
CA THR A 96 5.50 -15.51 4.96
C THR A 96 4.07 -15.06 4.68
N LEU A 97 3.88 -13.89 4.08
CA LEU A 97 2.54 -13.41 3.71
C LEU A 97 1.86 -14.38 2.75
N ASP A 98 2.55 -14.89 1.73
CA ASP A 98 1.98 -15.86 0.80
C ASP A 98 1.65 -17.20 1.46
N LYS A 99 2.51 -17.70 2.37
CA LYS A 99 2.23 -18.92 3.17
C LYS A 99 0.91 -18.80 3.94
N HIS A 100 0.56 -17.60 4.39
CA HIS A 100 -0.68 -17.33 5.11
C HIS A 100 -1.76 -16.68 4.24
N CYS A 101 -1.54 -16.57 2.93
CA CYS A 101 -2.43 -15.93 1.94
C CYS A 101 -2.88 -14.51 2.32
N LEU A 102 -1.97 -13.80 2.98
CA LEU A 102 -2.16 -12.43 3.41
C LEU A 102 -1.69 -11.47 2.35
N LYS A 103 -2.33 -10.31 2.34
CA LYS A 103 -1.81 -9.13 1.64
C LYS A 103 -1.58 -8.02 2.65
N ALA A 104 -0.59 -7.18 2.37
CA ALA A 104 -0.13 -6.08 3.19
C ALA A 104 0.05 -4.81 2.33
N THR A 105 0.40 -3.71 2.99
CA THR A 105 0.84 -2.47 2.34
C THR A 105 2.33 -2.25 2.63
N PHE A 106 3.13 -2.03 1.61
CA PHE A 106 4.57 -1.75 1.76
C PHE A 106 4.83 -0.27 1.49
N PHE A 107 5.39 0.44 2.47
CA PHE A 107 5.86 1.80 2.32
C PHE A 107 7.36 1.76 2.03
N PHE A 108 7.70 1.72 0.74
CA PHE A 108 9.09 1.67 0.33
C PHE A 108 9.74 3.04 0.32
N THR A 109 11.06 3.07 0.54
CA THR A 109 11.89 4.25 0.33
C THR A 109 12.31 4.31 -1.13
N GLY A 110 12.36 5.51 -1.69
CA GLY A 110 12.76 5.71 -3.09
C GLY A 110 14.19 5.25 -3.38
N LEU A 111 15.12 5.53 -2.47
CA LEU A 111 16.53 5.14 -2.59
C LEU A 111 16.70 3.63 -2.69
N ARG A 112 15.94 2.86 -1.92
CA ARG A 112 15.96 1.40 -2.01
C ARG A 112 15.22 0.89 -3.24
N ALA A 113 14.13 1.54 -3.65
CA ALA A 113 13.44 1.21 -4.90
C ALA A 113 14.31 1.44 -6.15
N ASP A 114 15.16 2.47 -6.16
CA ASP A 114 16.15 2.71 -7.22
C ASP A 114 17.16 1.55 -7.31
N ARG A 115 17.55 0.99 -6.15
CA ARG A 115 18.55 -0.08 -6.03
C ARG A 115 17.99 -1.48 -6.30
N TYR A 116 16.78 -1.76 -5.82
CA TYR A 116 16.14 -3.08 -5.90
C TYR A 116 14.74 -2.99 -6.53
N PRO A 117 14.62 -2.48 -7.78
CA PRO A 117 13.34 -2.31 -8.44
C PRO A 117 12.56 -3.63 -8.59
N GLU A 118 13.26 -4.75 -8.74
CA GLU A 118 12.70 -6.10 -8.85
C GLU A 118 11.89 -6.49 -7.62
N LEU A 119 12.27 -6.03 -6.42
CA LEU A 119 11.53 -6.33 -5.19
C LEU A 119 10.27 -5.47 -5.04
N VAL A 120 10.27 -4.25 -5.58
CA VAL A 120 9.05 -3.44 -5.71
C VAL A 120 8.06 -4.15 -6.62
N GLN A 121 8.54 -4.65 -7.76
CA GLN A 121 7.75 -5.41 -8.73
C GLN A 121 7.25 -6.72 -8.15
N GLU A 122 8.09 -7.44 -7.40
CA GLU A 122 7.71 -8.70 -6.74
C GLU A 122 6.56 -8.50 -5.77
N ALA A 123 6.66 -7.48 -4.90
CA ALA A 123 5.58 -7.14 -3.97
C ALA A 123 4.29 -6.77 -4.72
N ALA A 124 4.40 -6.06 -5.84
CA ALA A 124 3.27 -5.68 -6.68
C ALA A 124 2.63 -6.87 -7.41
N ARG A 125 3.43 -7.76 -8.03
CA ARG A 125 2.97 -9.01 -8.69
C ARG A 125 2.27 -9.94 -7.72
N ARG A 126 2.74 -10.02 -6.47
CA ARG A 126 2.07 -10.74 -5.38
C ARG A 126 0.81 -10.05 -4.87
N GLY A 127 0.40 -8.93 -5.46
CA GLY A 127 -0.87 -8.28 -5.17
C GLY A 127 -0.87 -7.47 -3.87
N HIS A 128 0.27 -7.08 -3.34
CA HIS A 128 0.35 -6.14 -2.23
C HIS A 128 0.04 -4.71 -2.68
N THR A 129 -0.23 -3.81 -1.73
CA THR A 129 -0.31 -2.38 -2.02
C THR A 129 1.06 -1.76 -1.88
N ILE A 130 1.49 -0.99 -2.88
CA ILE A 130 2.76 -0.27 -2.86
C ILE A 130 2.48 1.19 -2.52
N ALA A 131 3.14 1.70 -1.48
CA ALA A 131 3.08 3.06 -0.98
C ALA A 131 4.51 3.59 -0.75
N HIS A 132 4.63 4.83 -0.30
CA HIS A 132 5.91 5.54 -0.32
C HIS A 132 6.31 6.12 1.07
N HIS A 133 7.60 6.06 1.39
CA HIS A 133 8.17 6.38 2.70
C HIS A 133 9.35 7.38 2.63
N SER A 134 9.24 8.40 1.78
CA SER A 134 10.30 9.35 1.39
C SER A 134 11.37 8.71 0.49
N TRP A 135 12.27 9.53 -0.06
CA TRP A 135 13.34 9.02 -0.89
C TRP A 135 14.43 8.35 -0.06
N SER A 136 15.07 9.06 0.87
CA SER A 136 16.23 8.53 1.63
C SER A 136 15.95 8.26 3.11
N HIS A 137 14.71 8.34 3.57
CA HIS A 137 14.35 8.22 4.99
C HIS A 137 15.18 9.19 5.88
N PRO A 138 15.06 10.52 5.70
CA PRO A 138 15.78 11.45 6.55
C PRO A 138 15.30 11.32 8.01
N ASN A 139 16.25 11.25 8.94
CA ASN A 139 15.97 11.15 10.39
C ASN A 139 15.01 12.23 10.90
N ASN A 140 14.98 13.40 10.25
CA ASN A 140 14.03 14.44 10.58
C ASN A 140 13.57 15.21 9.32
N LEU A 141 12.55 14.66 8.64
CA LEU A 141 11.95 15.27 7.46
C LEU A 141 11.37 16.67 7.75
N ARG A 142 10.80 16.89 8.95
CA ARG A 142 10.19 18.16 9.36
C ARG A 142 11.21 19.31 9.47
N ARG A 143 12.46 19.02 9.84
CA ARG A 143 13.53 20.03 9.98
C ARG A 143 14.14 20.47 8.65
N LEU A 144 13.88 19.75 7.55
CA LEU A 144 14.34 20.18 6.24
C LEU A 144 13.62 21.46 5.78
N SER A 145 14.28 22.21 4.91
CA SER A 145 13.64 23.30 4.18
C SER A 145 12.39 22.78 3.44
N PRO A 146 11.36 23.63 3.21
CA PRO A 146 10.16 23.20 2.48
C PRO A 146 10.49 22.52 1.14
N ALA A 147 11.44 23.06 0.38
CA ALA A 147 11.86 22.52 -0.90
C ALA A 147 12.50 21.13 -0.74
N ASN A 148 13.42 20.96 0.21
CA ASN A 148 14.10 19.68 0.42
C ASN A 148 13.15 18.60 0.95
N ALA A 149 12.23 18.96 1.85
CA ALA A 149 11.22 18.03 2.34
C ALA A 149 10.26 17.56 1.23
N ARG A 150 9.80 18.49 0.38
CA ARG A 150 8.97 18.14 -0.78
C ARG A 150 9.74 17.29 -1.79
N ASN A 151 11.01 17.63 -2.04
CA ASN A 151 11.87 16.83 -2.92
C ASN A 151 12.04 15.40 -2.41
N GLN A 152 12.25 15.20 -1.10
CA GLN A 152 12.29 13.86 -0.50
C GLN A 152 11.01 13.07 -0.81
N ILE A 153 9.85 13.72 -0.76
CA ILE A 153 8.59 13.03 -1.02
C ILE A 153 8.40 12.77 -2.52
N SER A 154 8.49 13.80 -3.36
CA SER A 154 8.25 13.68 -4.80
C SER A 154 9.28 12.79 -5.49
N ARG A 155 10.55 12.84 -5.08
CA ARG A 155 11.60 11.97 -5.63
C ARG A 155 11.34 10.51 -5.28
N GLY A 156 10.95 10.21 -4.05
CA GLY A 156 10.69 8.82 -3.67
C GLY A 156 9.47 8.24 -4.39
N MET A 157 8.40 9.04 -4.59
CA MET A 157 7.29 8.64 -5.45
C MET A 157 7.77 8.33 -6.88
N LYS A 158 8.58 9.21 -7.48
CA LYS A 158 9.14 9.02 -8.82
C LYS A 158 9.95 7.73 -8.93
N SER A 159 10.85 7.46 -7.98
CA SER A 159 11.67 6.25 -7.93
C SER A 159 10.82 4.98 -7.89
N ILE A 160 9.79 4.93 -7.03
CA ILE A 160 8.94 3.74 -6.88
C ILE A 160 8.05 3.56 -8.11
N THR A 161 7.49 4.66 -8.66
CA THR A 161 6.75 4.59 -9.91
C THR A 161 7.64 4.10 -11.06
N ALA A 162 8.87 4.58 -11.17
CA ALA A 162 9.82 4.12 -12.18
C ALA A 162 10.15 2.62 -12.00
N ALA A 163 10.35 2.15 -10.77
CA ALA A 163 10.56 0.73 -10.48
C ALA A 163 9.39 -0.15 -10.94
N LEU A 164 8.15 0.28 -10.69
CA LEU A 164 6.95 -0.42 -11.17
C LEU A 164 6.87 -0.45 -12.71
N ARG A 165 7.20 0.67 -13.37
CA ARG A 165 7.09 0.81 -14.83
C ARG A 165 8.16 0.06 -15.62
N LYS A 166 9.22 -0.42 -14.96
CA LYS A 166 10.22 -1.32 -15.57
C LYS A 166 9.65 -2.70 -15.91
N ASP A 167 8.52 -3.10 -15.32
CA ASP A 167 7.82 -4.34 -15.63
C ASP A 167 6.47 -4.03 -16.32
N PRO A 168 6.35 -4.22 -17.65
CA PRO A 168 5.13 -3.94 -18.39
C PRO A 168 3.89 -4.72 -17.90
N SER A 169 4.07 -5.88 -17.27
CA SER A 169 2.95 -6.66 -16.71
C SER A 169 2.23 -5.93 -15.58
N LEU A 170 2.91 -4.97 -14.94
CA LEU A 170 2.39 -4.16 -13.84
C LEU A 170 1.80 -2.82 -14.28
N ASN A 171 1.55 -2.59 -15.57
CA ASN A 171 1.00 -1.31 -16.04
C ASN A 171 -0.36 -0.92 -15.42
N HIS A 172 -1.13 -1.92 -14.97
CA HIS A 172 -2.39 -1.77 -14.25
C HIS A 172 -2.21 -1.46 -12.75
N VAL A 173 -0.99 -1.61 -12.21
CA VAL A 173 -0.65 -1.27 -10.83
C VAL A 173 -0.14 0.17 -10.77
N SER A 174 -0.71 0.95 -9.86
CA SER A 174 -0.26 2.31 -9.57
C SER A 174 0.26 2.41 -8.14
N LEU A 175 1.22 3.31 -7.93
CA LEU A 175 1.63 3.72 -6.59
C LEU A 175 0.41 4.24 -5.84
N ALA A 176 0.11 3.68 -4.68
CA ALA A 176 -1.00 4.16 -3.87
C ALA A 176 -0.69 5.57 -3.36
N PRO A 177 -1.67 6.49 -3.33
CA PRO A 177 -1.52 7.84 -2.80
C PRO A 177 -1.49 7.85 -1.26
N PHE A 178 -0.60 7.04 -0.70
CA PHE A 178 -0.37 6.87 0.73
C PHE A 178 1.07 7.22 1.06
N PHE A 179 1.25 8.03 2.08
CA PHE A 179 2.54 8.42 2.59
C PHE A 179 2.64 8.13 4.08
N ARG A 180 3.74 7.53 4.52
CA ARG A 180 4.09 7.47 5.94
C ARG A 180 5.32 8.33 6.17
N PHE A 181 5.30 9.14 7.23
CA PHE A 181 6.47 9.94 7.61
C PHE A 181 7.54 9.02 8.22
N PRO A 182 8.82 9.14 7.78
CA PRO A 182 9.95 8.54 8.48
C PRO A 182 9.90 8.79 9.99
N GLY A 183 10.00 7.73 10.77
CA GLY A 183 9.93 7.77 12.24
C GLY A 183 8.61 8.33 12.81
N LEU A 184 7.51 8.28 12.05
CA LEU A 184 6.23 8.90 12.42
C LEU A 184 6.36 10.39 12.78
N ASN A 185 7.38 11.07 12.26
CA ASN A 185 7.67 12.47 12.60
C ASN A 185 7.00 13.41 11.57
N ASP A 186 5.70 13.65 11.78
CA ASP A 186 4.86 14.41 10.87
C ASP A 186 5.17 15.92 10.88
N SER A 187 4.44 16.67 10.05
CA SER A 187 4.59 18.13 9.98
C SER A 187 3.31 18.76 9.46
N PRO A 188 2.66 19.69 10.19
CA PRO A 188 1.43 20.35 9.71
C PRO A 188 1.59 20.98 8.32
N ARG A 189 2.77 21.55 8.03
CA ARG A 189 3.10 22.12 6.72
C ARG A 189 3.11 21.06 5.61
N LEU A 190 3.73 19.90 5.86
CA LEU A 190 3.81 18.83 4.87
C LEU A 190 2.47 18.10 4.75
N THR A 191 1.74 17.92 5.85
CA THR A 191 0.39 17.38 5.86
C THR A 191 -0.56 18.19 4.98
N LYS A 192 -0.56 19.52 5.14
CA LYS A 192 -1.33 20.42 4.26
C LYS A 192 -0.90 20.31 2.79
N TRP A 193 0.38 20.15 2.53
CA TRP A 193 0.91 20.04 1.16
C TRP A 193 0.57 18.68 0.51
N LEU A 194 0.61 17.59 1.26
CA LEU A 194 0.17 16.25 0.82
C LEU A 194 -1.34 16.22 0.54
N GLY A 195 -2.14 16.89 1.37
CA GLY A 195 -3.58 16.98 1.16
C GLY A 195 -3.97 17.66 -0.15
N LYS A 196 -3.24 18.71 -0.56
CA LYS A 196 -3.42 19.34 -1.88
C LYS A 196 -3.13 18.42 -3.06
N GLN A 197 -2.45 17.31 -2.84
CA GLN A 197 -2.13 16.29 -3.84
C GLN A 197 -3.01 15.04 -3.72
N ASN A 198 -4.04 15.08 -2.84
CA ASN A 198 -4.87 13.93 -2.51
C ASN A 198 -4.07 12.72 -2.03
N ILE A 199 -3.03 12.96 -1.22
CA ILE A 199 -2.21 11.91 -0.60
C ILE A 199 -2.59 11.80 0.87
N ALA A 200 -3.05 10.62 1.28
CA ALA A 200 -3.35 10.34 2.68
C ALA A 200 -2.09 9.97 3.46
N ILE A 201 -2.03 10.42 4.71
CA ILE A 201 -0.99 10.07 5.66
C ILE A 201 -1.41 8.84 6.43
N MET A 202 -0.53 7.86 6.48
CA MET A 202 -0.74 6.59 7.15
C MET A 202 0.25 6.47 8.31
N SER A 203 -0.22 6.62 9.53
CA SER A 203 0.44 6.18 10.75
C SER A 203 0.14 4.68 10.97
N CYS A 204 0.11 4.24 12.23
CA CYS A 204 -0.42 2.94 12.66
C CYS A 204 -1.19 3.08 13.97
N GLU A 205 -1.99 2.08 14.30
CA GLU A 205 -2.66 1.93 15.60
C GLU A 205 -1.73 1.26 16.63
N LEU A 206 -0.80 0.44 16.14
CA LEU A 206 0.14 -0.34 16.94
C LEU A 206 1.49 -0.46 16.21
N GLY A 207 2.58 -0.25 16.96
CA GLY A 207 3.96 -0.49 16.49
C GLY A 207 4.55 -1.75 17.14
N THR A 208 5.24 -2.56 16.35
CA THR A 208 5.88 -3.81 16.83
C THR A 208 7.20 -3.58 17.55
N ASP A 209 7.85 -2.43 17.32
CA ASP A 209 9.21 -2.13 17.78
C ASP A 209 10.28 -3.14 17.30
N ASP A 210 10.02 -3.83 16.19
CA ASP A 210 10.94 -4.81 15.58
C ASP A 210 12.30 -4.21 15.18
N TRP A 211 12.33 -2.94 14.77
CA TRP A 211 13.54 -2.16 14.49
C TRP A 211 14.53 -2.07 15.67
N ARG A 212 14.08 -2.35 16.90
CA ARG A 212 14.93 -2.39 18.10
C ARG A 212 15.70 -3.71 18.24
N GLY A 213 15.56 -4.65 17.31
CA GLY A 213 16.20 -5.97 17.37
C GLY A 213 15.66 -6.86 18.50
N ILE A 214 14.40 -6.64 18.90
CA ILE A 214 13.78 -7.44 19.97
C ILE A 214 13.37 -8.83 19.46
N SER A 215 13.36 -9.82 20.36
CA SER A 215 13.00 -11.20 20.00
C SER A 215 11.56 -11.32 19.48
N PRO A 216 11.26 -12.31 18.62
CA PRO A 216 9.88 -12.60 18.18
C PRO A 216 8.87 -12.75 19.32
N ASN A 217 9.25 -13.40 20.42
CA ASN A 217 8.39 -13.54 21.61
C ASN A 217 8.05 -12.20 22.28
N ARG A 218 8.94 -11.20 22.20
CA ARG A 218 8.66 -9.85 22.70
C ARG A 218 7.73 -9.09 21.78
N ILE A 219 7.82 -9.31 20.47
CA ILE A 219 6.86 -8.76 19.50
C ILE A 219 5.47 -9.35 19.80
N LEU A 220 5.37 -10.68 19.88
CA LEU A 220 4.11 -11.39 20.13
C LEU A 220 3.40 -10.96 21.44
N LYS A 221 4.15 -10.65 22.49
CA LYS A 221 3.55 -10.19 23.77
C LYS A 221 3.03 -8.75 23.73
N ARG A 222 3.43 -7.96 22.73
CA ARG A 222 3.04 -6.54 22.59
C ARG A 222 1.91 -6.34 21.60
N THR A 223 1.63 -7.34 20.76
CA THR A 223 0.61 -7.33 19.71
C THR A 223 -0.53 -8.25 20.02
#